data_AF-A0A955BPC2-F1
#
_entry.id   AF-A0A955BPC2-F1
#
_cell.length_a   1.000
_cell.length_b   1.000
_cell.length_c   1.000
_cell.angle_alpha   90.00
_cell.angle_beta   90.00
_cell.angle_gamma   90.00
#
_symmetry.space_group_name_H-M   'P 1'
#
loop_
_entity.id
_entity.type
_entity.pdbx_description
1 polymer ?
#
loop_
_entity_poly.entity_id
_entity_poly.type
_entity_poly.pdbx_seq_one_letter_code
_entity_poly.pdbx_strand_id
1 'polypeptide(L)' 'MRDEKKPVLLVDAKEAAQLLALSPRKLWAMTASREIPHLRIGRCVRYPLDDLREWINDQKRGPR' A
#
# COMPACT_ATOMS: atom_id res chain seq x y z
N MET A 1 -7.79 -24.66 8.31
CA MET A 1 -7.53 -24.60 6.86
C MET A 1 -6.50 -23.51 6.65
N ARG A 2 -5.31 -23.82 6.12
CA ARG A 2 -4.31 -22.79 5.77
C ARG A 2 -4.71 -22.23 4.41
N ASP A 3 -5.15 -20.98 4.36
CA ASP A 3 -5.28 -20.25 3.10
C ASP A 3 -3.88 -20.10 2.50
N GLU A 4 -3.58 -20.90 1.48
CA GLU A 4 -2.36 -20.77 0.69
C GLU A 4 -2.51 -19.55 -0.22
N LYS A 5 -2.22 -18.36 0.31
CA LYS A 5 -2.21 -17.11 -0.45
C LYS A 5 -1.10 -17.16 -1.50
N LYS A 6 -1.48 -17.24 -2.77
CA LYS A 6 -0.57 -17.02 -3.90
C LYS A 6 0.13 -15.66 -3.76
N PRO A 7 1.39 -15.52 -4.18
CA PRO A 7 2.06 -14.23 -4.19
C PRO A 7 1.27 -13.27 -5.09
N VAL A 8 0.62 -12.28 -4.47
CA VAL A 8 -0.07 -11.21 -5.18
C VAL A 8 0.94 -10.08 -5.37
N LEU A 9 1.06 -9.55 -6.59
CA LEU A 9 1.98 -8.43 -6.86
C LEU A 9 1.37 -7.08 -6.44
N LEU A 10 0.06 -6.94 -6.65
CA LEU A 10 -0.70 -5.70 -6.46
C LEU A 10 -1.90 -5.94 -5.56
N VAL A 11 -1.96 -5.23 -4.45
CA VAL A 11 -3.10 -5.28 -3.52
C VAL A 11 -4.03 -4.10 -3.75
N ASP A 12 -5.31 -4.26 -3.41
CA ASP A 12 -6.27 -3.15 -3.46
C ASP A 12 -6.13 -2.20 -2.26
N ALA A 13 -6.93 -1.14 -2.21
CA ALA A 13 -6.89 -0.16 -1.12
C ALA A 13 -7.31 -0.74 0.24
N LYS A 14 -8.21 -1.72 0.28
CA LYS A 14 -8.66 -2.31 1.53
C LYS A 14 -7.57 -3.22 2.09
N GLU A 15 -6.97 -4.04 1.26
CA GLU A 15 -5.85 -4.91 1.60
C GLU A 15 -4.62 -4.09 2.00
N ALA A 16 -4.26 -3.04 1.25
CA ALA A 16 -3.15 -2.16 1.61
C ALA A 16 -3.37 -1.48 2.98
N ALA A 17 -4.59 -1.00 3.27
CA ALA A 17 -4.91 -0.41 4.56
C ALA A 17 -4.74 -1.42 5.71
N GLN A 18 -5.17 -2.66 5.51
CA GLN A 18 -4.99 -3.73 6.50
C GLN A 18 -3.53 -4.09 6.69
N LEU A 19 -2.76 -4.25 5.61
CA LEU A 19 -1.34 -4.60 5.63
C LEU A 19 -0.49 -3.54 6.34
N LEU A 20 -0.85 -2.26 6.18
CA LEU A 20 -0.16 -1.12 6.80
C LEU A 20 -0.74 -0.74 8.16
N ALA A 21 -1.77 -1.45 8.64
CA ALA A 21 -2.52 -1.11 9.86
C ALA A 21 -3.04 0.35 9.88
N LEU A 22 -3.49 0.86 8.73
CA LEU A 22 -4.05 2.21 8.57
C LEU A 22 -5.57 2.16 8.41
N SER A 23 -6.23 3.24 8.82
CA SER A 23 -7.64 3.42 8.43
C SER A 23 -7.74 3.66 6.92
N PRO A 24 -8.79 3.14 6.24
CA PRO A 24 -8.99 3.38 4.80
C PRO A 24 -9.00 4.87 4.43
N ARG A 25 -9.52 5.73 5.34
CA ARG A 25 -9.53 7.18 5.17
C ARG A 25 -8.11 7.77 5.15
N LYS A 26 -7.23 7.33 6.05
CA LYS A 26 -5.84 7.81 6.08
C LYS A 26 -5.09 7.36 4.84
N LEU A 27 -5.24 6.09 4.44
CA LEU A 27 -4.65 5.58 3.20
C LEU A 27 -5.14 6.40 2.00
N TRP A 28 -6.44 6.66 1.89
CA TRP A 28 -7.00 7.46 0.80
C TRP A 28 -6.40 8.87 0.74
N ALA A 29 -6.25 9.53 1.89
CA ALA A 29 -5.63 10.84 1.96
C ALA A 29 -4.16 10.81 1.47
N MET A 30 -3.37 9.83 1.92
CA MET A 30 -1.98 9.66 1.49
C MET A 30 -1.85 9.34 0.00
N THR A 31 -2.78 8.54 -0.54
CA THR A 31 -2.85 8.25 -1.97
C THR A 31 -3.22 9.50 -2.77
N ALA A 32 -4.12 10.33 -2.26
CA ALA A 32 -4.50 11.59 -2.90
C ALA A 32 -3.34 12.61 -2.89
N SER A 33 -2.56 12.67 -1.80
CA SER A 33 -1.37 13.52 -1.69
C SER A 33 -0.10 12.93 -2.32
N ARG A 34 -0.16 11.70 -2.86
CA ARG A 34 0.97 10.96 -3.43
C ARG A 34 2.12 10.70 -2.43
N GLU A 35 1.81 10.61 -1.14
CA GLU A 35 2.77 10.29 -0.07
C GLU A 35 3.12 8.80 0.00
N ILE A 36 2.30 7.95 -0.62
CA ILE A 36 2.46 6.49 -0.62
C ILE A 36 2.52 5.98 -2.07
N PRO A 37 3.42 5.03 -2.40
CA PRO A 37 3.51 4.48 -3.73
C PRO A 37 2.21 3.76 -4.11
N HIS A 38 1.71 4.09 -5.29
CA HIS A 38 0.48 3.53 -5.83
C HIS A 38 0.46 3.60 -7.36
N LEU A 39 -0.30 2.69 -7.96
CA LEU A 39 -0.56 2.63 -9.39
C LEU A 39 -2.03 2.94 -9.67
N ARG A 40 -2.28 3.75 -10.69
CA ARG A 40 -3.63 3.99 -11.24
C ARG A 40 -3.78 3.26 -12.56
N ILE A 41 -4.68 2.27 -12.60
CA ILE A 41 -5.05 1.53 -13.80
C ILE A 41 -6.50 1.88 -14.12
N GLY A 42 -6.69 2.89 -14.97
CA GLY A 42 -8.00 3.50 -15.19
C GLY A 42 -8.56 4.09 -13.89
N ARG A 43 -9.70 3.56 -13.43
CA ARG A 43 -10.35 3.98 -12.16
C ARG A 43 -9.84 3.20 -10.94
N CYS A 44 -9.08 2.13 -11.15
CA CYS A 44 -8.58 1.30 -10.05
C CYS A 44 -7.27 1.85 -9.50
N VAL A 45 -7.19 1.95 -8.18
CA VAL A 45 -5.93 2.19 -7.46
C VAL A 45 -5.42 0.87 -6.91
N ARG A 46 -4.14 0.57 -7.16
CA ARG A 46 -3.44 -0.61 -6.69
C ARG A 46 -2.15 -0.21 -6.00
N TYR A 47 -1.70 -1.04 -5.07
CA TYR A 47 -0.48 -0.82 -4.31
C TYR A 47 0.47 -1.99 -4.56
N PRO A 48 1.64 -1.75 -5.17
CA PRO A 48 2.66 -2.78 -5.32
C PRO A 48 3.22 -3.18 -3.95
N LEU A 49 3.27 -4.48 -3.68
CA LEU A 49 3.72 -4.96 -2.38
C LEU A 49 5.20 -4.67 -2.12
N ASP A 50 6.03 -4.70 -3.14
CA ASP A 50 7.46 -4.41 -3.02
C ASP A 50 7.71 -2.92 -2.76
N ASP A 51 7.06 -2.03 -3.50
CA ASP A 51 7.13 -0.58 -3.25
C ASP A 51 6.63 -0.22 -1.84
N LEU A 52 5.57 -0.88 -1.35
CA LEU A 52 5.10 -0.67 0.03
C LEU A 52 6.17 -1.08 1.07
N ARG A 53 6.91 -2.17 0.83
CA ARG A 53 8.01 -2.61 1.71
C ARG A 53 9.16 -1.61 1.69
N GLU A 54 9.53 -1.12 0.52
CA GLU A 54 10.57 -0.10 0.35
C GLU A 54 10.16 1.20 1.04
N TRP A 55 8.94 1.67 0.82
CA TRP A 55 8.39 2.85 1.46
C TRP A 55 8.43 2.74 2.99
N ILE A 56 8.08 1.59 3.58
CA ILE A 56 8.20 1.36 5.04
C ILE A 56 9.66 1.55 5.49
N ASN A 57 10.63 1.04 4.71
CA ASN A 57 12.04 1.16 5.05
C ASN A 57 12.53 2.61 4.95
N ASP A 58 12.04 3.37 3.99
CA ASP A 58 12.35 4.79 3.85
C ASP A 58 11.75 5.61 4.99
N GLN A 59 10.50 5.36 5.39
CA GLN A 59 9.86 6.03 6.52
C GLN A 59 10.59 5.78 7.85
N LYS A 60 11.12 4.57 8.05
CA LYS A 60 11.92 4.23 9.26
C LYS A 60 13.21 5.04 9.38
N ARG A 61 13.78 5.48 8.26
CA ARG A 61 15.04 6.24 8.26
C ARG A 61 14.87 7.70 8.68
N GLY A 62 13.61 8.18 8.80
CA GLY A 62 13.29 9.56 9.15
C GLY A 62 13.65 10.56 8.03
N PRO A 63 13.11 11.80 8.07
CA PRO A 63 13.62 12.85 7.21
C PRO A 63 15.08 13.12 7.58
N ARG A 64 15.97 13.15 6.58
CA ARG A 64 17.31 13.73 6.76
C ARG A 64 17.19 15.23 7.02
#